data_AF-A0A7C5XDU7-F1
#
_entry.id   AF-A0A7C5XDU7-F1
#
_cell.length_a   1.000
_cell.length_b   1.000
_cell.length_c   1.000
_cell.angle_alpha   90.00
_cell.angle_beta   90.00
_cell.angle_gamma   90.00
#
_symmetry.space_group_name_H-M   'P 1'
#
loop_
_entity.id
_entity.type
_entity.pdbx_description
1 polymer ?
#
loop_
_entity_poly.entity_id
_entity_poly.type
_entity_poly.pdbx_seq_one_letter_code
_entity_poly.pdbx_strand_id
1 'polypeptide(L)'
;MKEATLYRVLPDGKVECTACARRCKLSDGQYGFCGVRWNLGGRLYLMVYGKISAIAVDPIEKKPLYHFNPGSMVLSLSTYGCSWACQYCQNFDISQRRVLEGFEVTPEKIVELAEDYGAQGVTYTYNEPSIFMEFAHDVGVLARKRGLFNTFVTNGYMTDEAVDLLSKFLDAATVDFKGNAEPKFLRKFSLVPDPEPIFQALLEMKRKGVFIEVTDLVVPEIGDNLEYARRLARWIVDNLGPDTPIHFLRFHPDYKVDYLPPTPIKSLEEHARVAKEEGLKYVYVGNVPGHPLENTYCPNCGRVVIKRRGFDILEVNLTEDGRCKFCGAKINIGGKVQPTWRVSDRFAYVPIELLSRYVKVTREQIEELRSKVRVKVQGSS
;
A
#
# COMPACT_ATOMS: atom_id res chain seq x y z
N MET A 1 2.57 21.49 -4.31
CA MET A 1 2.33 21.66 -2.87
C MET A 1 0.85 21.88 -2.67
N LYS A 2 0.25 21.30 -1.63
CA LYS A 2 -1.14 21.53 -1.23
C LYS A 2 -1.19 21.60 0.30
N GLU A 3 -2.07 22.43 0.87
CA GLU A 3 -2.34 22.36 2.31
C GLU A 3 -2.92 20.98 2.64
N ALA A 4 -2.37 20.33 3.66
CA ALA A 4 -2.81 19.02 4.11
C ALA A 4 -4.17 19.13 4.81
N THR A 5 -4.97 18.07 4.78
CA THR A 5 -6.25 18.01 5.51
C THR A 5 -6.14 17.15 6.77
N LEU A 6 -5.12 16.30 6.85
CA LEU A 6 -4.87 15.39 7.97
C LEU A 6 -3.92 16.00 9.00
N TYR A 7 -4.37 17.03 9.69
CA TYR A 7 -3.66 17.59 10.84
C TYR A 7 -4.59 18.34 11.80
N ARG A 8 -4.08 18.61 13.00
CA ARG A 8 -4.71 19.47 14.02
C ARG A 8 -3.77 20.61 14.33
N VAL A 9 -4.32 21.82 14.49
CA VAL A 9 -3.55 22.97 14.99
C VAL A 9 -3.35 22.80 16.50
N LEU A 10 -2.14 23.07 16.96
CA LEU A 10 -1.76 23.09 18.37
C LEU A 10 -1.34 24.52 18.77
N PRO A 11 -1.22 24.83 20.07
CA PRO A 11 -0.66 26.10 20.53
C PRO A 11 0.73 26.41 19.96
N ASP A 12 1.11 27.70 19.99
CA ASP A 12 2.44 28.19 19.60
C ASP A 12 2.82 27.91 18.13
N GLY A 13 1.83 27.88 17.23
CA GLY A 13 2.06 27.62 15.81
C GLY A 13 2.51 26.19 15.50
N LYS A 14 2.34 25.26 16.45
CA LYS A 14 2.61 23.83 16.24
C LYS A 14 1.42 23.16 15.55
N VAL A 15 1.68 22.02 14.92
CA VAL A 15 0.64 21.16 14.35
C VAL A 15 0.90 19.70 14.72
N GLU A 16 -0.17 18.91 14.88
CA GLU A 16 -0.09 17.45 14.93
C GLU A 16 -0.54 16.88 13.60
N CYS A 17 0.35 16.21 12.87
CA CYS A 17 0.00 15.50 11.65
C CYS A 17 -0.77 14.21 12.00
N THR A 18 -1.96 14.05 11.46
CA THR A 18 -2.82 12.87 11.71
C THR A 18 -2.83 11.89 10.54
N ALA A 19 -1.97 12.04 9.52
CA ALA A 19 -1.99 11.14 8.37
C ALA A 19 -1.51 9.70 8.64
N CYS A 20 -0.70 9.50 9.68
CA CYS A 20 -0.21 8.18 10.06
C CYS A 20 0.00 8.11 11.58
N ALA A 21 0.10 6.90 12.12
CA ALA A 21 0.18 6.66 13.57
C ALA A 21 1.50 7.13 14.23
N ARG A 22 2.40 7.78 13.48
CA ARG A 22 3.50 8.55 14.08
C ARG A 22 3.04 9.79 14.82
N ARG A 23 1.87 10.34 14.49
CA ARG A 23 1.30 11.57 15.08
C ARG A 23 2.35 12.66 15.31
N CYS A 24 3.13 12.97 14.26
CA CYS A 24 4.24 13.92 14.37
C CYS A 24 3.73 15.28 14.85
N LYS A 25 4.25 15.77 15.98
CA LYS A 25 4.05 17.12 16.48
C LYS A 25 5.17 18.01 15.95
N LEU A 26 4.82 18.96 15.10
CA LEU A 26 5.76 19.74 14.31
C LEU A 26 5.67 21.22 14.70
N SER A 27 6.80 21.79 15.12
CA SER A 27 6.96 23.25 15.25
C SER A 27 7.02 23.93 13.88
N ASP A 28 6.86 25.25 13.84
CA ASP A 28 7.02 26.02 12.60
C ASP A 28 8.36 25.68 11.93
N GLY A 29 8.30 25.39 10.63
CA GLY A 29 9.46 25.03 9.85
C GLY A 29 9.91 23.57 9.94
N GLN A 30 9.29 22.71 10.78
CA GLN A 30 9.64 21.29 10.89
C GLN A 30 8.89 20.37 9.93
N TYR A 31 9.58 19.32 9.48
CA TYR A 31 9.03 18.26 8.64
C TYR A 31 8.63 17.04 9.47
N GLY A 32 7.57 16.36 9.05
CA GLY A 32 7.23 15.02 9.53
C GLY A 32 8.33 14.01 9.23
N PHE A 33 8.34 12.89 9.94
CA PHE A 33 9.31 11.80 9.75
C PHE A 33 9.45 11.35 8.30
N CYS A 34 8.35 11.39 7.54
CA CYS A 34 8.31 11.04 6.11
C CYS A 34 9.08 12.00 5.20
N GLY A 35 9.42 13.20 5.69
CA GLY A 35 10.15 14.23 4.94
C GLY A 35 9.31 15.07 3.98
N VAL A 36 8.01 14.79 3.85
CA VAL A 36 7.17 15.41 2.80
C VAL A 36 5.98 16.20 3.31
N ARG A 37 5.69 16.14 4.61
CA ARG A 37 4.67 16.97 5.28
C ARG A 37 5.35 18.02 6.15
N TRP A 38 4.98 19.28 5.99
CA TRP A 38 5.72 20.40 6.56
C TRP A 38 4.82 21.45 7.22
N ASN A 39 5.12 21.80 8.46
CA ASN A 39 4.50 22.95 9.11
C ASN A 39 5.12 24.27 8.62
N LEU A 40 4.31 25.12 7.99
CA LEU A 40 4.67 26.48 7.58
C LEU A 40 3.65 27.46 8.18
N GLY A 41 4.07 28.27 9.14
CA GLY A 41 3.25 29.29 9.78
C GLY A 41 2.02 28.72 10.51
N GLY A 42 2.14 27.55 11.14
CA GLY A 42 1.04 26.90 11.87
C GLY A 42 0.07 26.10 10.99
N ARG A 43 0.40 25.89 9.71
CA ARG A 43 -0.41 25.10 8.77
C ARG A 43 0.45 24.00 8.16
N LEU A 44 -0.11 22.80 8.05
CA LEU A 44 0.62 21.66 7.49
C LEU A 44 0.42 21.60 5.97
N TYR A 45 1.50 21.43 5.22
CA TYR A 45 1.48 21.29 3.77
C TYR A 45 2.03 19.95 3.33
N LEU A 46 1.39 19.33 2.35
CA LEU A 46 1.91 18.22 1.57
C LEU A 46 2.78 18.77 0.42
N MET A 47 4.09 18.59 0.55
CA MET A 47 5.06 19.17 -0.38
C MET A 47 5.17 18.38 -1.69
N VAL A 48 4.89 17.08 -1.65
CA VAL A 48 4.95 16.16 -2.80
C VAL A 48 3.60 15.99 -3.52
N TYR A 49 2.61 16.85 -3.24
CA TYR A 49 1.33 16.81 -3.97
C TYR A 49 1.59 17.00 -5.47
N GLY A 50 1.18 15.99 -6.26
CA GLY A 50 1.40 15.94 -7.71
C GLY A 50 2.86 15.77 -8.13
N LYS A 51 3.74 15.23 -7.29
CA LYS A 51 5.17 15.01 -7.60
C LYS A 51 5.50 13.53 -7.57
N ILE A 52 5.37 12.91 -8.73
CA ILE A 52 5.49 11.46 -8.90
C ILE A 52 6.97 11.07 -8.92
N SER A 53 7.34 10.07 -8.13
CA SER A 53 8.70 9.50 -8.12
C SER A 53 8.80 8.26 -9.01
N ALA A 54 7.73 7.48 -9.10
CA ALA A 54 7.62 6.33 -9.99
C ALA A 54 6.18 6.13 -10.46
N ILE A 55 6.02 5.66 -11.69
CA ILE A 55 4.74 5.32 -12.30
C ILE A 55 4.91 4.20 -13.32
N ALA A 56 4.02 3.21 -13.28
CA ALA A 56 3.99 2.11 -14.23
C ALA A 56 2.61 1.45 -14.25
N VAL A 57 2.29 0.73 -15.31
CA VAL A 57 1.16 -0.21 -15.32
C VAL A 57 1.67 -1.58 -14.91
N ASP A 58 0.99 -2.18 -13.94
CA ASP A 58 1.31 -3.49 -13.39
C ASP A 58 0.02 -4.35 -13.34
N PRO A 59 0.13 -5.69 -13.39
CA PRO A 59 -0.98 -6.56 -13.03
C PRO A 59 -1.34 -6.41 -11.55
N ILE A 60 -2.63 -6.53 -11.23
CA ILE A 60 -3.14 -6.45 -9.85
C ILE A 60 -2.51 -7.52 -8.93
N GLU A 61 -2.10 -8.66 -9.49
CA GLU A 61 -1.38 -9.72 -8.76
C GLU A 61 -0.03 -9.23 -8.20
N LYS A 62 0.62 -8.23 -8.81
CA LYS A 62 1.84 -7.62 -8.25
C LYS A 62 1.57 -6.72 -7.04
N LYS A 63 0.30 -6.38 -6.77
CA LYS A 63 -0.15 -5.57 -5.61
C LYS A 63 -0.63 -6.44 -4.44
N PRO A 64 -0.20 -7.70 -4.41
CA PRO A 64 -0.82 -8.86 -3.76
C PRO A 64 -2.35 -8.83 -3.56
N LEU A 65 -3.11 -8.33 -4.53
CA LEU A 65 -4.58 -8.37 -4.51
C LEU A 65 -5.08 -9.54 -5.38
N TYR A 66 -4.99 -10.77 -4.86
CA TYR A 66 -5.35 -11.98 -5.60
C TYR A 66 -6.85 -12.26 -5.65
N HIS A 67 -7.59 -11.61 -4.76
CA HIS A 67 -9.02 -11.75 -4.57
C HIS A 67 -9.79 -10.46 -4.90
N PHE A 68 -9.12 -9.33 -5.13
CA PHE A 68 -9.79 -8.11 -5.59
C PHE A 68 -9.53 -7.83 -7.07
N ASN A 69 -10.60 -7.85 -7.87
CA ASN A 69 -10.57 -7.73 -9.32
C ASN A 69 -9.42 -8.51 -10.01
N PRO A 70 -9.27 -9.83 -9.79
CA PRO A 70 -8.13 -10.60 -10.31
C PRO A 70 -8.02 -10.47 -11.83
N GLY A 71 -6.81 -10.43 -12.36
CA GLY A 71 -6.59 -10.26 -13.80
C GLY A 71 -6.53 -8.81 -14.29
N SER A 72 -6.87 -7.83 -13.45
CA SER A 72 -6.82 -6.40 -13.82
C SER A 72 -5.40 -5.93 -14.14
N MET A 73 -5.34 -4.87 -14.95
CA MET A 73 -4.21 -3.95 -15.06
C MET A 73 -4.49 -2.72 -14.18
N VAL A 74 -3.47 -2.23 -13.48
CA VAL A 74 -3.56 -1.04 -12.63
C VAL A 74 -2.44 -0.05 -12.89
N LEU A 75 -2.79 1.23 -13.00
CA LEU A 75 -1.80 2.30 -13.03
C LEU A 75 -1.27 2.52 -11.62
N SER A 76 -0.03 2.16 -11.39
CA SER A 76 0.66 2.24 -10.10
C SER A 76 1.51 3.49 -10.01
N LEU A 77 1.43 4.20 -8.88
CA LEU A 77 2.21 5.43 -8.67
C LEU A 77 2.69 5.59 -7.23
N SER A 78 3.72 6.42 -7.05
CA SER A 78 4.27 6.80 -5.76
C SER A 78 4.82 8.23 -5.74
N THR A 79 5.13 8.71 -4.53
CA THR A 79 5.95 9.92 -4.30
C THR A 79 7.20 9.55 -3.50
N TYR A 80 8.08 10.50 -3.21
CA TYR A 80 9.17 10.27 -2.26
C TYR A 80 8.70 10.25 -0.80
N GLY A 81 9.50 9.63 0.06
CA GLY A 81 9.26 9.55 1.51
C GLY A 81 8.54 8.27 1.94
N CYS A 82 8.50 7.99 3.24
CA CYS A 82 7.73 6.88 3.81
C CYS A 82 7.47 7.12 5.30
N SER A 83 6.37 6.58 5.84
CA SER A 83 6.15 6.59 7.28
C SER A 83 7.08 5.61 8.02
N TRP A 84 7.74 4.67 7.35
CA TRP A 84 8.65 3.68 7.95
C TRP A 84 10.08 3.84 7.42
N ALA A 85 11.06 3.25 8.13
CA ALA A 85 12.46 3.25 7.74
C ALA A 85 13.03 1.82 7.69
N CYS A 86 12.35 0.94 6.96
CA CYS A 86 12.74 -0.46 6.76
C CYS A 86 14.17 -0.57 6.22
N GLN A 87 15.03 -1.27 6.95
CA GLN A 87 16.42 -1.55 6.58
C GLN A 87 16.54 -2.56 5.42
N TYR A 88 15.46 -3.24 5.09
CA TYR A 88 15.33 -4.25 4.03
C TYR A 88 14.45 -3.75 2.85
N CYS A 89 14.20 -2.44 2.74
CA CYS A 89 13.27 -1.92 1.74
C CYS A 89 13.82 -2.06 0.31
N GLN A 90 13.11 -2.77 -0.57
CA GLN A 90 13.48 -2.88 -1.98
C GLN A 90 13.39 -1.53 -2.72
N ASN A 91 12.48 -0.65 -2.28
CA ASN A 91 12.28 0.69 -2.84
C ASN A 91 12.97 1.77 -2.00
N PHE A 92 14.11 1.44 -1.35
CA PHE A 92 14.75 2.35 -0.40
C PHE A 92 15.11 3.72 -1.02
N ASP A 93 15.42 3.78 -2.32
CA ASP A 93 15.69 5.05 -2.99
C ASP A 93 14.43 5.95 -3.01
N ILE A 94 13.24 5.40 -3.21
CA ILE A 94 12.00 6.17 -3.17
C ILE A 94 11.58 6.44 -1.72
N SER A 95 11.62 5.40 -0.88
CA SER A 95 11.00 5.41 0.44
C SER A 95 11.85 6.06 1.52
N GLN A 96 13.19 6.07 1.38
CA GLN A 96 14.12 6.62 2.38
C GLN A 96 14.65 8.00 2.00
N ARG A 97 14.56 8.40 0.72
CA ARG A 97 14.90 9.77 0.31
C ARG A 97 13.85 10.73 0.85
N ARG A 98 14.31 11.71 1.63
CA ARG A 98 13.52 12.79 2.24
C ARG A 98 13.63 14.04 1.38
N VAL A 99 13.27 13.88 0.11
CA VAL A 99 13.43 14.88 -0.95
C VAL A 99 12.06 15.37 -1.42
N LEU A 100 12.00 16.62 -1.85
CA LEU A 100 10.79 17.29 -2.32
C LEU A 100 10.85 17.47 -3.84
N GLU A 101 10.90 16.37 -4.57
CA GLU A 101 11.08 16.35 -6.02
C GLU A 101 10.19 15.31 -6.70
N GLY A 102 10.13 15.34 -8.03
CA GLY A 102 9.38 14.38 -8.84
C GLY A 102 8.84 15.00 -10.12
N PHE A 103 8.18 14.18 -10.92
CA PHE A 103 7.47 14.60 -12.13
C PHE A 103 6.13 15.24 -11.77
N GLU A 104 5.88 16.45 -12.27
CA GLU A 104 4.69 17.23 -11.90
C GLU A 104 3.46 16.79 -12.70
N VAL A 105 2.46 16.23 -12.02
CA VAL A 105 1.27 15.64 -12.64
C VAL A 105 0.02 16.05 -11.87
N THR A 106 -1.06 16.37 -12.59
CA THR A 106 -2.36 16.66 -12.00
C THR A 106 -3.15 15.37 -11.71
N PRO A 107 -4.11 15.39 -10.77
CA PRO A 107 -5.00 14.25 -10.56
C PRO A 107 -5.73 13.79 -11.83
N GLU A 108 -6.20 14.72 -12.66
CA GLU A 108 -6.88 14.45 -13.92
C GLU A 108 -5.97 13.69 -14.88
N LYS A 109 -4.70 14.10 -15.00
CA LYS A 109 -3.76 13.45 -15.91
C LYS A 109 -3.44 12.03 -15.48
N ILE A 110 -3.41 11.72 -14.18
CA ILE A 110 -3.26 10.33 -13.70
C ILE A 110 -4.44 9.46 -14.14
N VAL A 111 -5.67 9.99 -14.03
CA VAL A 111 -6.87 9.26 -14.45
C VAL A 111 -6.88 9.05 -15.97
N GLU A 112 -6.54 10.08 -16.75
CA GLU A 112 -6.39 9.96 -18.20
C GLU A 112 -5.35 8.91 -18.58
N LEU A 113 -4.18 8.91 -17.93
CA LEU A 113 -3.16 7.90 -18.18
C LEU A 113 -3.63 6.49 -17.84
N ALA A 114 -4.45 6.31 -16.79
CA ALA A 114 -5.00 5.00 -16.48
C ALA A 114 -5.94 4.51 -17.59
N GLU A 115 -6.76 5.39 -18.15
CA GLU A 115 -7.66 5.08 -19.28
C GLU A 115 -6.89 4.83 -20.58
N ASP A 116 -5.91 5.67 -20.90
CA ASP A 116 -5.08 5.58 -22.11
C ASP A 116 -4.35 4.23 -22.19
N TYR A 117 -3.92 3.70 -21.04
CA TYR A 117 -3.27 2.40 -20.93
C TYR A 117 -4.25 1.23 -20.73
N GLY A 118 -5.57 1.50 -20.71
CA GLY A 118 -6.59 0.47 -20.53
C GLY A 118 -6.56 -0.19 -19.15
N ALA A 119 -6.07 0.51 -18.12
CA ALA A 119 -6.10 0.02 -16.74
C ALA A 119 -7.54 0.05 -16.19
N GLN A 120 -7.87 -0.90 -15.30
CA GLN A 120 -9.17 -0.95 -14.63
C GLN A 120 -9.18 -0.18 -13.30
N GLY A 121 -8.00 0.23 -12.83
CA GLY A 121 -7.87 0.96 -11.58
C GLY A 121 -6.53 1.66 -11.39
N VAL A 122 -6.44 2.41 -10.30
CA VAL A 122 -5.24 3.12 -9.85
C VAL A 122 -4.76 2.51 -8.54
N THR A 123 -3.46 2.27 -8.44
CA THR A 123 -2.81 1.76 -7.24
C THR A 123 -1.78 2.75 -6.70
N TYR A 124 -1.88 3.05 -5.42
CA TYR A 124 -0.92 3.88 -4.70
C TYR A 124 0.01 2.95 -3.92
N THR A 125 1.32 2.96 -4.24
CA THR A 125 2.25 1.89 -3.85
C THR A 125 3.72 2.37 -3.88
N TYR A 126 4.67 1.43 -3.95
CA TYR A 126 6.14 1.55 -3.91
C TYR A 126 6.73 2.12 -2.62
N ASN A 127 6.05 3.06 -1.96
CA ASN A 127 6.37 3.58 -0.64
C ASN A 127 5.17 3.44 0.32
N GLU A 128 4.66 4.52 0.90
CA GLU A 128 3.51 4.50 1.81
C GLU A 128 2.47 5.56 1.42
N PRO A 129 1.30 5.17 0.90
CA PRO A 129 0.26 6.09 0.41
C PRO A 129 -0.27 7.11 1.41
N SER A 130 -0.34 6.77 2.70
CA SER A 130 -0.87 7.69 3.71
C SER A 130 -0.09 9.01 3.82
N ILE A 131 1.20 9.02 3.49
CA ILE A 131 1.99 10.25 3.56
C ILE A 131 1.57 11.28 2.49
N PHE A 132 0.99 10.83 1.37
CA PHE A 132 0.49 11.65 0.27
C PHE A 132 -1.03 11.51 0.05
N MET A 133 -1.77 11.15 1.11
CA MET A 133 -3.21 10.86 1.10
C MET A 133 -4.06 11.90 0.36
N GLU A 134 -3.75 13.20 0.48
CA GLU A 134 -4.53 14.26 -0.18
C GLU A 134 -4.42 14.19 -1.71
N PHE A 135 -3.26 13.79 -2.26
CA PHE A 135 -3.12 13.57 -3.69
C PHE A 135 -3.81 12.26 -4.12
N ALA A 136 -3.67 11.20 -3.32
CA ALA A 136 -4.35 9.93 -3.57
C ALA A 136 -5.88 10.09 -3.58
N HIS A 137 -6.42 10.83 -2.61
CA HIS A 137 -7.85 11.15 -2.53
C HIS A 137 -8.35 11.86 -3.78
N ASP A 138 -7.67 12.92 -4.23
CA ASP A 138 -8.12 13.70 -5.38
C ASP A 138 -8.10 12.87 -6.67
N VAL A 139 -7.04 12.07 -6.88
CA VAL A 139 -6.99 11.09 -7.98
C VAL A 139 -8.14 10.09 -7.85
N GLY A 140 -8.35 9.53 -6.66
CA GLY A 140 -9.30 8.44 -6.46
C GLY A 140 -10.76 8.86 -6.63
N VAL A 141 -11.11 10.06 -6.18
CA VAL A 141 -12.45 10.64 -6.41
C VAL A 141 -12.70 10.82 -7.90
N LEU A 142 -11.69 11.26 -8.68
CA LEU A 142 -11.82 11.40 -10.13
C LEU A 142 -11.87 10.03 -10.84
N ALA A 143 -11.02 9.08 -10.42
CA ALA A 143 -10.97 7.73 -10.94
C ALA A 143 -12.33 7.02 -10.82
N ARG A 144 -12.98 7.12 -9.65
CA ARG A 144 -14.33 6.54 -9.44
C ARG A 144 -15.38 7.14 -10.36
N LYS A 145 -15.32 8.44 -10.64
CA LYS A 145 -16.25 9.10 -11.58
C LYS A 145 -16.10 8.54 -13.00
N ARG A 146 -14.94 7.98 -13.34
CA ARG A 146 -14.67 7.33 -14.63
C ARG A 146 -14.77 5.79 -14.57
N GLY A 147 -15.26 5.23 -13.47
CA GLY A 147 -15.45 3.79 -13.32
C GLY A 147 -14.18 3.00 -12.99
N LEU A 148 -13.08 3.68 -12.65
CA LEU A 148 -11.83 3.05 -12.22
C LEU A 148 -11.84 2.81 -10.70
N PHE A 149 -11.44 1.61 -10.28
CA PHE A 149 -11.29 1.31 -8.86
C PHE A 149 -9.97 1.85 -8.29
N ASN A 150 -9.89 1.98 -6.97
CA ASN A 150 -8.71 2.48 -6.27
C ASN A 150 -8.19 1.47 -5.25
N THR A 151 -6.87 1.29 -5.24
CA THR A 151 -6.22 0.33 -4.33
C THR A 151 -4.97 0.87 -3.66
N PHE A 152 -4.71 0.47 -2.43
CA PHE A 152 -3.47 0.79 -1.71
C PHE A 152 -2.63 -0.46 -1.53
N VAL A 153 -1.31 -0.31 -1.66
CA VAL A 153 -0.33 -1.21 -1.03
C VAL A 153 0.34 -0.41 0.07
N THR A 154 0.08 -0.76 1.32
CA THR A 154 0.36 0.11 2.47
C THR A 154 0.83 -0.69 3.68
N ASN A 155 1.74 -0.13 4.48
CA ASN A 155 2.10 -0.70 5.77
C ASN A 155 0.97 -0.60 6.82
N GLY A 156 -0.15 0.05 6.49
CA GLY A 156 -1.34 0.13 7.34
C GLY A 156 -1.14 0.97 8.61
N TYR A 157 -0.02 1.67 8.78
CA TYR A 157 0.31 2.44 9.99
C TYR A 157 -0.43 3.78 10.03
N MET A 158 -1.75 3.72 9.89
CA MET A 158 -2.66 4.86 9.72
C MET A 158 -3.36 5.22 11.04
N THR A 159 -3.93 6.42 11.08
CA THR A 159 -4.86 6.83 12.13
C THR A 159 -6.29 6.64 11.67
N ASP A 160 -7.25 6.69 12.60
CA ASP A 160 -8.67 6.71 12.28
C ASP A 160 -9.03 7.86 11.33
N GLU A 161 -8.43 9.05 11.50
CA GLU A 161 -8.67 10.20 10.62
C GLU A 161 -8.21 9.94 9.18
N ALA A 162 -7.09 9.23 9.02
CA ALA A 162 -6.59 8.84 7.72
C ALA A 162 -7.48 7.75 7.08
N VAL A 163 -7.92 6.77 7.86
CA VAL A 163 -8.86 5.72 7.39
C VAL A 163 -10.22 6.32 7.01
N ASP A 164 -10.71 7.31 7.76
CA ASP A 164 -11.93 8.05 7.43
C ASP A 164 -11.82 8.77 6.07
N LEU A 165 -10.68 9.42 5.78
CA LEU A 165 -10.47 10.05 4.47
C LEU A 165 -10.32 9.01 3.35
N LEU A 166 -9.54 7.95 3.61
CA LEU A 166 -9.30 6.83 2.69
C LEU A 166 -10.60 6.14 2.28
N SER A 167 -11.50 5.89 3.23
CA SER A 167 -12.78 5.20 2.99
C SER A 167 -13.71 5.89 1.99
N LYS A 168 -13.48 7.17 1.69
CA LYS A 168 -14.30 7.95 0.75
C LYS A 168 -14.01 7.62 -0.72
N PHE A 169 -12.88 6.98 -1.00
CA PHE A 169 -12.49 6.70 -2.39
C PHE A 169 -11.89 5.30 -2.59
N LEU A 170 -11.29 4.70 -1.56
CA LEU A 170 -10.57 3.44 -1.70
C LEU A 170 -11.50 2.23 -1.73
N ASP A 171 -11.27 1.31 -2.68
CA ASP A 171 -12.05 0.08 -2.81
C ASP A 171 -11.36 -1.12 -2.15
N ALA A 172 -10.03 -1.20 -2.24
CA ALA A 172 -9.26 -2.28 -1.63
C ALA A 172 -7.89 -1.84 -1.10
N ALA A 173 -7.38 -2.57 -0.12
CA ALA A 173 -6.03 -2.38 0.40
C ALA A 173 -5.34 -3.72 0.62
N THR A 174 -4.08 -3.77 0.22
CA THR A 174 -3.13 -4.76 0.70
C THR A 174 -2.36 -4.15 1.86
N VAL A 175 -2.52 -4.74 3.06
CA VAL A 175 -1.86 -4.29 4.27
C VAL A 175 -0.66 -5.16 4.60
N ASP A 176 0.48 -4.51 4.70
CA ASP A 176 1.80 -5.10 4.52
C ASP A 176 2.52 -5.26 5.86
N PHE A 177 2.25 -6.35 6.58
CA PHE A 177 3.06 -6.73 7.75
C PHE A 177 4.47 -7.12 7.33
N LYS A 178 5.38 -7.02 8.30
CA LYS A 178 6.79 -7.35 8.15
C LYS A 178 7.25 -8.07 9.40
N GLY A 179 7.84 -9.25 9.24
CA GLY A 179 8.30 -10.08 10.34
C GLY A 179 7.19 -10.45 11.31
N ASN A 180 6.03 -10.88 10.81
CA ASN A 180 4.91 -11.36 11.61
C ASN A 180 4.35 -10.34 12.62
N ALA A 181 4.51 -9.04 12.33
CA ALA A 181 4.20 -7.94 13.25
C ALA A 181 5.01 -7.97 14.56
N GLU A 182 6.16 -8.66 14.60
CA GLU A 182 6.94 -8.78 15.84
C GLU A 182 7.48 -7.40 16.30
N PRO A 183 7.15 -6.93 17.53
CA PRO A 183 7.53 -5.59 17.97
C PRO A 183 9.05 -5.36 18.03
N LYS A 184 9.85 -6.39 18.38
CA LYS A 184 11.31 -6.28 18.43
C LYS A 184 11.90 -6.10 17.04
N PHE A 185 11.43 -6.89 16.07
CA PHE A 185 11.82 -6.79 14.67
C PHE A 185 11.46 -5.40 14.11
N LEU A 186 10.22 -4.97 14.28
CA LEU A 186 9.72 -3.70 13.77
C LEU A 186 10.47 -2.48 14.35
N ARG A 187 10.74 -2.48 15.66
CA ARG A 187 11.54 -1.41 16.30
C ARG A 187 12.96 -1.34 15.75
N LYS A 188 13.64 -2.47 15.68
CA LYS A 188 15.05 -2.54 15.29
C LYS A 188 15.27 -2.26 13.79
N PHE A 189 14.45 -2.89 12.94
CA PHE A 189 14.70 -2.90 11.50
C PHE A 189 13.78 -1.97 10.71
N SER A 190 12.75 -1.38 11.31
CA SER A 190 11.78 -0.51 10.60
C SER A 190 11.53 0.86 11.26
N LEU A 191 12.09 1.08 12.46
CA LEU A 191 11.83 2.26 13.32
C LEU A 191 10.34 2.47 13.60
N VAL A 192 9.63 1.37 13.86
CA VAL A 192 8.22 1.35 14.23
C VAL A 192 8.10 0.92 15.70
N PRO A 193 7.63 1.79 16.60
CA PRO A 193 7.59 1.50 18.04
C PRO A 193 6.73 0.29 18.42
N ASP A 194 5.59 0.15 17.76
CA ASP A 194 4.52 -0.78 18.14
C ASP A 194 3.69 -1.15 16.88
N PRO A 195 3.38 -2.43 16.61
CA PRO A 195 2.47 -2.82 15.51
C PRO A 195 1.00 -2.49 15.76
N GLU A 196 0.56 -2.20 16.99
CA GLU A 196 -0.85 -2.03 17.35
C GLU A 196 -1.67 -1.12 16.40
N PRO A 197 -1.14 0.04 15.94
CA PRO A 197 -1.89 0.90 15.01
C PRO A 197 -2.26 0.24 13.68
N ILE A 198 -1.51 -0.78 13.22
CA ILE A 198 -1.84 -1.52 11.99
C ILE A 198 -3.12 -2.33 12.20
N PHE A 199 -3.23 -3.00 13.35
CA PHE A 199 -4.41 -3.80 13.71
C PHE A 199 -5.66 -2.91 13.85
N GLN A 200 -5.52 -1.74 14.48
CA GLN A 200 -6.62 -0.77 14.59
C GLN A 200 -7.06 -0.24 13.22
N ALA A 201 -6.10 0.11 12.34
CA ALA A 201 -6.41 0.55 10.99
C ALA A 201 -7.15 -0.53 10.17
N LEU A 202 -6.78 -1.81 10.33
CA LEU A 202 -7.46 -2.94 9.68
C LEU A 202 -8.91 -3.11 10.14
N LEU A 203 -9.17 -2.99 11.44
CA LEU A 203 -10.53 -3.02 11.99
C LEU A 203 -11.38 -1.89 11.41
N GLU A 204 -10.81 -0.69 11.34
CA GLU A 204 -11.48 0.48 10.80
C GLU A 204 -11.73 0.38 9.29
N MET A 205 -10.74 -0.08 8.52
CA MET A 205 -10.91 -0.36 7.08
C MET A 205 -12.04 -1.36 6.83
N LYS A 206 -12.08 -2.45 7.62
CA LYS A 206 -13.16 -3.46 7.54
C LYS A 206 -14.52 -2.85 7.88
N ARG A 207 -14.60 -2.07 8.96
CA ARG A 207 -15.83 -1.36 9.37
C ARG A 207 -16.36 -0.45 8.27
N LYS A 208 -15.47 0.16 7.49
CA LYS A 208 -15.79 1.05 6.37
C LYS A 208 -16.01 0.33 5.03
N GLY A 209 -15.90 -1.00 4.99
CA GLY A 209 -16.16 -1.81 3.80
C GLY A 209 -15.04 -1.83 2.77
N VAL A 210 -13.81 -1.45 3.14
CA VAL A 210 -12.64 -1.62 2.27
C VAL A 210 -12.32 -3.11 2.14
N PHE A 211 -12.09 -3.61 0.93
CA PHE A 211 -11.65 -4.99 0.74
C PHE A 211 -10.19 -5.14 1.18
N ILE A 212 -9.89 -6.11 2.05
CA ILE A 212 -8.57 -6.25 2.65
C ILE A 212 -7.93 -7.56 2.23
N GLU A 213 -6.69 -7.49 1.76
CA GLU A 213 -5.74 -8.60 1.77
C GLU A 213 -4.55 -8.25 2.66
N VAL A 214 -3.94 -9.27 3.25
CA VAL A 214 -2.80 -9.11 4.14
C VAL A 214 -1.56 -9.71 3.49
N THR A 215 -0.42 -9.04 3.61
CA THR A 215 0.88 -9.67 3.34
C THR A 215 1.74 -9.66 4.58
N ASP A 216 2.68 -10.58 4.64
CA ASP A 216 3.75 -10.56 5.61
C ASP A 216 5.09 -10.91 4.95
N LEU A 217 6.06 -10.00 5.01
CA LEU A 217 7.42 -10.26 4.57
C LEU A 217 8.15 -11.05 5.64
N VAL A 218 8.49 -12.30 5.34
CA VAL A 218 9.21 -13.18 6.24
C VAL A 218 10.71 -12.98 6.02
N VAL A 219 11.39 -12.33 6.95
CA VAL A 219 12.85 -12.10 6.85
C VAL A 219 13.56 -13.20 7.63
N PRO A 220 14.39 -14.05 7.00
CA PRO A 220 15.00 -15.19 7.68
C PRO A 220 15.87 -14.73 8.86
N GLU A 221 15.97 -15.56 9.90
CA GLU A 221 16.79 -15.36 11.11
C GLU A 221 16.37 -14.21 12.04
N ILE A 222 15.72 -13.16 11.52
CA ILE A 222 15.39 -11.95 12.29
C ILE A 222 13.90 -11.62 12.32
N GLY A 223 13.10 -12.21 11.43
CA GLY A 223 11.68 -11.90 11.25
C GLY A 223 10.88 -13.09 10.71
N ASP A 224 11.20 -14.31 11.13
CA ASP A 224 10.57 -15.57 10.72
C ASP A 224 10.02 -16.40 11.90
N ASN A 225 9.66 -15.70 12.99
CA ASN A 225 9.16 -16.32 14.21
C ASN A 225 7.72 -16.88 14.03
N LEU A 226 7.59 -18.20 14.09
CA LEU A 226 6.32 -18.91 13.92
C LEU A 226 5.29 -18.68 15.05
N GLU A 227 5.71 -18.29 16.25
CA GLU A 227 4.77 -17.93 17.33
C GLU A 227 4.05 -16.63 16.96
N TYR A 228 4.78 -15.62 16.49
CA TYR A 228 4.17 -14.38 16.00
C TYR A 228 3.35 -14.63 14.75
N ALA A 229 3.79 -15.50 13.84
CA ALA A 229 3.00 -15.91 12.67
C ALA A 229 1.63 -16.47 13.09
N ARG A 230 1.61 -17.36 14.09
CA ARG A 230 0.39 -17.94 14.65
C ARG A 230 -0.52 -16.88 15.26
N ARG A 231 0.04 -15.94 16.02
CA ARG A 231 -0.72 -14.84 16.63
C ARG A 231 -1.34 -13.92 15.59
N LEU A 232 -0.58 -13.55 14.55
CA LEU A 232 -1.07 -12.76 13.42
C LEU A 232 -2.20 -13.49 12.69
N ALA A 233 -2.00 -14.76 12.33
CA ALA A 233 -3.01 -15.56 11.63
C ALA A 233 -4.30 -15.70 12.43
N ARG A 234 -4.20 -16.03 13.72
CA ARG A 234 -5.36 -16.08 14.63
C ARG A 234 -6.08 -14.76 14.71
N TRP A 235 -5.34 -13.66 14.88
CA TRP A 235 -5.94 -12.32 14.93
C TRP A 235 -6.72 -12.00 13.65
N ILE A 236 -6.19 -12.36 12.47
CA ILE A 236 -6.88 -12.16 11.18
C ILE A 236 -8.18 -12.99 11.16
N VAL A 237 -8.15 -14.26 11.58
CA VAL A 237 -9.35 -15.10 11.64
C VAL A 237 -10.41 -14.49 12.56
N ASP A 238 -10.02 -14.09 13.76
CA ASP A 238 -10.93 -13.59 14.80
C ASP A 238 -11.54 -12.23 14.42
N ASN A 239 -10.75 -11.35 13.79
CA ASN A 239 -11.13 -9.95 13.58
C ASN A 239 -11.54 -9.63 12.15
N LEU A 240 -10.86 -10.21 11.15
CA LEU A 240 -11.13 -9.98 9.73
C LEU A 240 -11.95 -11.10 9.10
N GLY A 241 -11.81 -12.34 9.60
CA GLY A 241 -12.54 -13.52 9.17
C GLY A 241 -11.68 -14.49 8.38
N PRO A 242 -12.03 -15.80 8.36
CA PRO A 242 -11.22 -16.87 7.78
C PRO A 242 -11.07 -16.78 6.25
N ASP A 243 -11.92 -15.99 5.59
CA ASP A 243 -11.87 -15.75 4.15
C ASP A 243 -10.91 -14.61 3.77
N THR A 244 -10.29 -13.92 4.72
CA THR A 244 -9.28 -12.87 4.46
C THR A 244 -8.00 -13.49 3.92
N PRO A 245 -7.55 -13.12 2.71
CA PRO A 245 -6.29 -13.64 2.17
C PRO A 245 -5.07 -13.17 2.95
N ILE A 246 -4.11 -14.07 3.17
CA ILE A 246 -2.77 -13.74 3.63
C ILE A 246 -1.71 -14.25 2.66
N HIS A 247 -0.69 -13.43 2.39
CA HIS A 247 0.47 -13.78 1.57
C HIS A 247 1.75 -13.74 2.39
N PHE A 248 2.43 -14.87 2.56
CA PHE A 248 3.79 -14.90 3.10
C PHE A 248 4.78 -14.66 1.97
N LEU A 249 5.45 -13.51 2.01
CA LEU A 249 6.31 -13.05 0.93
C LEU A 249 7.75 -13.45 1.20
N ARG A 250 8.39 -14.02 0.17
CA ARG A 250 9.83 -14.27 0.18
C ARG A 250 10.59 -12.95 0.19
N PHE A 251 11.46 -12.80 1.18
CA PHE A 251 12.42 -11.73 1.30
C PHE A 251 13.49 -11.83 0.21
N HIS A 252 13.90 -10.67 -0.29
CA HIS A 252 15.04 -10.48 -1.19
C HIS A 252 16.05 -9.56 -0.48
N PRO A 253 17.35 -9.91 -0.45
CA PRO A 253 18.37 -9.11 0.22
C PRO A 253 18.57 -7.76 -0.49
N ASP A 254 18.27 -6.68 0.22
CA ASP A 254 18.30 -5.31 -0.30
C ASP A 254 18.67 -4.31 0.80
N TYR A 255 19.14 -3.14 0.38
CA TYR A 255 19.47 -1.97 1.21
C TYR A 255 20.52 -2.22 2.30
N LYS A 256 20.12 -2.35 3.56
CA LYS A 256 21.02 -2.52 4.73
C LYS A 256 20.97 -3.93 5.31
N VAL A 257 20.11 -4.79 4.76
CA VAL A 257 19.97 -6.20 5.15
C VAL A 257 20.29 -7.04 3.92
N ASP A 258 21.41 -6.75 3.26
CA ASP A 258 21.91 -7.49 2.11
C ASP A 258 22.76 -8.72 2.50
N TYR A 259 23.11 -8.82 3.78
CA TYR A 259 23.93 -9.90 4.35
C TYR A 259 23.16 -11.20 4.65
N LEU A 260 21.82 -11.17 4.64
CA LEU A 260 20.97 -12.35 4.84
C LEU A 260 20.62 -12.97 3.49
N PRO A 261 20.41 -14.30 3.39
CA PRO A 261 19.91 -14.91 2.16
C PRO A 261 18.42 -14.55 1.94
N PRO A 262 17.90 -14.75 0.71
CA PRO A 262 16.45 -14.77 0.50
C PRO A 262 15.77 -15.80 1.42
N THR A 263 14.52 -15.58 1.83
CA THR A 263 13.83 -16.53 2.73
C THR A 263 13.83 -17.93 2.11
N PRO A 264 14.24 -18.97 2.87
CA PRO A 264 14.06 -20.34 2.43
C PRO A 264 12.59 -20.64 2.18
N ILE A 265 12.28 -21.38 1.10
CA ILE A 265 10.89 -21.76 0.75
C ILE A 265 10.24 -22.54 1.90
N LYS A 266 11.01 -23.43 2.55
CA LYS A 266 10.57 -24.18 3.73
C LYS A 266 10.06 -23.27 4.85
N SER A 267 10.72 -22.14 5.11
CA SER A 267 10.25 -21.20 6.14
C SER A 267 8.89 -20.62 5.77
N LEU A 268 8.67 -20.28 4.50
CA LEU A 268 7.36 -19.78 4.01
C LEU A 268 6.28 -20.86 4.07
N GLU A 269 6.61 -22.12 3.74
CA GLU A 269 5.71 -23.26 3.87
C GLU A 269 5.28 -23.51 5.32
N GLU A 270 6.19 -23.36 6.29
CA GLU A 270 5.85 -23.46 7.72
C GLU A 270 4.92 -22.33 8.16
N HIS A 271 5.16 -21.08 7.73
CA HIS A 271 4.25 -19.97 8.00
C HIS A 271 2.86 -20.22 7.39
N ALA A 272 2.83 -20.71 6.15
CA ALA A 272 1.59 -21.06 5.48
C ALA A 272 0.84 -22.21 6.16
N ARG A 273 1.55 -23.22 6.67
CA ARG A 273 0.96 -24.31 7.46
C ARG A 273 0.32 -23.77 8.73
N VAL A 274 1.05 -22.97 9.51
CA VAL A 274 0.55 -22.36 10.75
C VAL A 274 -0.69 -21.50 10.49
N ALA A 275 -0.69 -20.69 9.44
CA ALA A 275 -1.84 -19.87 9.08
C ALA A 275 -3.09 -20.70 8.74
N LYS A 276 -2.92 -21.82 8.02
CA LYS A 276 -4.01 -22.75 7.72
C LYS A 276 -4.54 -23.47 8.97
N GLU A 277 -3.65 -23.85 9.89
CA GLU A 277 -4.03 -24.46 11.18
C GLU A 277 -4.88 -23.53 12.04
N GLU A 278 -4.60 -22.22 12.00
CA GLU A 278 -5.42 -21.22 12.69
C GLU A 278 -6.77 -20.95 12.00
N GLY A 279 -6.99 -21.49 10.80
CA GLY A 279 -8.30 -21.46 10.13
C GLY A 279 -8.39 -20.54 8.90
N LEU A 280 -7.28 -19.95 8.44
CA LEU A 280 -7.28 -19.16 7.20
C LEU A 280 -7.47 -20.07 5.98
N LYS A 281 -8.46 -19.73 5.15
CA LYS A 281 -8.82 -20.49 3.95
C LYS A 281 -7.94 -20.18 2.75
N TYR A 282 -7.47 -18.95 2.64
CA TYR A 282 -6.68 -18.46 1.52
C TYR A 282 -5.30 -18.00 2.00
N VAL A 283 -4.34 -18.90 1.86
CA VAL A 283 -2.96 -18.70 2.33
C VAL A 283 -2.02 -18.89 1.15
N TYR A 284 -1.25 -17.85 0.86
CA TYR A 284 -0.38 -17.76 -0.30
C TYR A 284 1.09 -17.72 0.07
N VAL A 285 1.92 -18.25 -0.82
CA VAL A 285 3.38 -18.05 -0.79
C VAL A 285 3.73 -17.18 -1.98
N GLY A 286 4.12 -15.94 -1.71
CA GLY A 286 4.45 -14.93 -2.72
C GLY A 286 5.94 -14.87 -3.02
N ASN A 287 6.29 -14.28 -4.17
CA ASN A 287 7.67 -14.15 -4.67
C ASN A 287 8.40 -15.50 -4.89
N VAL A 288 7.65 -16.57 -5.15
CA VAL A 288 8.16 -17.90 -5.53
C VAL A 288 7.40 -18.41 -6.77
N PRO A 289 7.70 -17.89 -7.97
CA PRO A 289 6.96 -18.26 -9.19
C PRO A 289 6.96 -19.77 -9.44
N GLY A 290 5.78 -20.34 -9.70
CA GLY A 290 5.58 -21.78 -9.90
C GLY A 290 5.24 -22.55 -8.62
N HIS A 291 5.21 -21.89 -7.46
CA HIS A 291 4.88 -22.55 -6.21
C HIS A 291 3.37 -22.90 -6.12
N PRO A 292 2.97 -24.09 -5.65
CA PRO A 292 1.56 -24.49 -5.62
C PRO A 292 0.65 -23.52 -4.86
N LEU A 293 1.15 -22.86 -3.81
CA LEU A 293 0.44 -21.85 -3.02
C LEU A 293 0.43 -20.44 -3.65
N GLU A 294 0.73 -20.28 -4.94
CA GLU A 294 0.40 -19.05 -5.67
C GLU A 294 -1.01 -19.14 -6.33
N ASN A 295 -1.60 -20.33 -6.35
CA ASN A 295 -2.92 -20.60 -6.92
C ASN A 295 -4.04 -20.38 -5.88
N THR A 296 -5.21 -19.95 -6.33
CA THR A 296 -6.41 -19.90 -5.49
C THR A 296 -7.13 -21.25 -5.55
N TYR A 297 -7.34 -21.87 -4.38
CA TYR A 297 -8.07 -23.13 -4.25
C TYR A 297 -9.46 -22.88 -3.66
N CYS A 298 -10.45 -23.65 -4.10
CA CYS A 298 -11.78 -23.64 -3.48
C CYS A 298 -11.70 -24.26 -2.08
N PRO A 299 -12.06 -23.54 -0.99
CA PRO A 299 -11.98 -24.09 0.36
C PRO A 299 -12.95 -25.26 0.59
N ASN A 300 -14.01 -25.35 -0.20
CA ASN A 300 -15.00 -26.44 -0.10
C ASN A 300 -14.55 -27.77 -0.74
N CYS A 301 -13.96 -27.74 -1.94
CA CYS A 301 -13.65 -28.96 -2.70
C CYS A 301 -12.16 -29.13 -3.06
N GLY A 302 -11.30 -28.22 -2.63
CA GLY A 302 -9.85 -28.30 -2.82
C GLY A 302 -9.35 -28.11 -4.26
N ARG A 303 -10.23 -27.90 -5.24
CA ARG A 303 -9.83 -27.71 -6.65
C ARG A 303 -9.32 -26.29 -6.90
N VAL A 304 -8.37 -26.17 -7.82
CA VAL A 304 -7.84 -24.86 -8.27
C VAL A 304 -8.93 -24.09 -9.01
N VAL A 305 -9.28 -22.91 -8.48
CA VAL A 305 -10.27 -22.01 -9.07
C VAL A 305 -9.64 -20.85 -9.84
N ILE A 306 -8.43 -20.44 -9.47
CA ILE A 306 -7.60 -19.53 -10.27
C ILE A 306 -6.18 -20.07 -10.26
N LYS A 307 -5.70 -20.48 -11.43
CA LYS A 307 -4.33 -20.98 -11.60
C LYS A 307 -3.43 -19.82 -12.00
N ARG A 308 -2.28 -19.69 -11.34
CA ARG A 308 -1.30 -18.65 -11.60
C ARG A 308 0.08 -19.22 -11.84
N ARG A 309 0.95 -18.39 -12.43
CA ARG A 309 2.40 -18.55 -12.41
C ARG A 309 3.03 -17.18 -12.26
N GLY A 310 3.60 -16.88 -11.09
CA GLY A 310 4.00 -15.52 -10.77
C GLY A 310 2.78 -14.58 -10.80
N PHE A 311 2.84 -13.53 -11.62
CA PHE A 311 1.77 -12.54 -11.72
C PHE A 311 0.71 -12.86 -12.77
N ASP A 312 0.92 -13.90 -13.59
CA ASP A 312 -0.01 -14.27 -14.66
C ASP A 312 -1.06 -15.26 -14.18
N ILE A 313 -2.29 -15.10 -14.68
CA ILE A 313 -3.36 -16.08 -14.53
C ILE A 313 -3.33 -16.99 -15.76
N LEU A 314 -3.21 -18.29 -15.52
CA LEU A 314 -3.19 -19.32 -16.57
C LEU A 314 -4.57 -19.92 -16.80
N GLU A 315 -5.42 -19.96 -15.77
CA GLU A 315 -6.72 -20.63 -15.83
C GLU A 315 -7.70 -20.02 -14.82
N VAL A 316 -8.97 -19.88 -15.22
CA VAL A 316 -10.07 -19.39 -14.38
C VAL A 316 -11.23 -20.39 -14.37
N ASN A 317 -11.41 -21.05 -13.23
CA ASN A 317 -12.45 -22.03 -12.96
C ASN A 317 -13.55 -21.48 -12.04
N LEU A 318 -13.88 -20.20 -12.25
CA LEU A 318 -14.98 -19.50 -11.61
C LEU A 318 -16.08 -19.17 -12.62
N THR A 319 -17.32 -19.29 -12.18
CA THR A 319 -18.50 -18.68 -12.84
C THR A 319 -18.41 -17.16 -12.78
N GLU A 320 -19.24 -16.48 -13.59
CA GLU A 320 -19.25 -15.02 -13.64
C GLU A 320 -19.62 -14.37 -12.30
N ASP A 321 -20.48 -15.02 -11.51
CA ASP A 321 -20.83 -14.59 -10.15
C ASP A 321 -19.80 -15.03 -9.09
N GLY A 322 -18.61 -15.50 -9.48
CA GLY A 322 -17.51 -15.80 -8.57
C GLY A 322 -17.67 -17.09 -7.76
N ARG A 323 -18.41 -18.08 -8.28
CA ARG A 323 -18.54 -19.42 -7.67
C ARG A 323 -17.62 -20.43 -8.33
N CYS A 324 -17.13 -21.38 -7.55
CA CYS A 324 -16.38 -22.54 -8.04
C CYS A 324 -17.19 -23.33 -9.07
N LYS A 325 -16.66 -23.51 -10.29
CA LYS A 325 -17.31 -24.29 -11.37
C LYS A 325 -17.53 -25.76 -11.02
N PHE A 326 -16.83 -26.28 -10.01
CA PHE A 326 -16.84 -27.71 -9.68
C PHE A 326 -17.84 -28.08 -8.57
N CYS A 327 -18.09 -27.18 -7.61
CA CYS A 327 -18.95 -27.48 -6.46
C CYS A 327 -19.94 -26.35 -6.10
N GLY A 328 -19.95 -25.23 -6.84
CA GLY A 328 -20.90 -24.13 -6.64
C GLY A 328 -20.63 -23.23 -5.43
N ALA A 329 -19.61 -23.53 -4.62
CA ALA A 329 -19.23 -22.70 -3.47
C ALA A 329 -18.82 -21.29 -3.92
N LYS A 330 -19.31 -20.27 -3.21
CA LYS A 330 -18.90 -18.87 -3.43
C LYS A 330 -17.46 -18.69 -2.96
N ILE A 331 -16.61 -18.18 -3.83
CA ILE A 331 -15.22 -17.81 -3.49
C ILE A 331 -15.19 -16.34 -3.09
N ASN A 332 -14.37 -16.00 -2.10
CA ASN A 332 -14.25 -14.62 -1.62
C ASN A 332 -13.51 -13.74 -2.63
N ILE A 333 -14.17 -13.37 -3.73
CA ILE A 333 -13.64 -12.46 -4.74
C ILE A 333 -14.37 -11.11 -4.59
N GLY A 334 -13.61 -10.05 -4.30
CA GLY A 334 -14.05 -8.67 -4.42
C GLY A 334 -14.03 -8.23 -5.88
N GLY A 335 -15.12 -7.62 -6.36
CA GLY A 335 -15.26 -7.28 -7.77
C GLY A 335 -15.45 -8.52 -8.65
N LYS A 336 -14.79 -8.55 -9.82
CA LYS A 336 -14.87 -9.66 -10.78
C LYS A 336 -13.52 -9.97 -11.42
N VAL A 337 -13.36 -11.20 -11.92
CA VAL A 337 -12.17 -11.56 -12.70
C VAL A 337 -12.20 -10.80 -14.03
N GLN A 338 -11.18 -9.97 -14.29
CA GLN A 338 -11.14 -9.09 -15.46
C GLN A 338 -10.59 -9.79 -16.70
N PRO A 339 -11.20 -9.62 -17.88
CA PRO A 339 -10.81 -10.33 -19.10
C PRO A 339 -9.37 -10.04 -19.56
N THR A 340 -8.77 -8.96 -19.06
CA THR A 340 -7.36 -8.59 -19.27
C THR A 340 -6.38 -9.67 -18.82
N TRP A 341 -6.78 -10.63 -17.99
CA TRP A 341 -5.95 -11.78 -17.64
C TRP A 341 -5.50 -12.61 -18.87
N ARG A 342 -6.22 -12.51 -19.99
CA ARG A 342 -5.90 -13.19 -21.26
C ARG A 342 -4.91 -12.42 -22.14
N VAL A 343 -4.58 -11.17 -21.79
CA VAL A 343 -3.60 -10.37 -22.52
C VAL A 343 -2.21 -10.87 -22.15
N SER A 344 -1.33 -11.00 -23.14
CA SER A 344 0.00 -11.59 -22.98
C SER A 344 0.97 -10.73 -22.16
N ASP A 345 0.77 -9.42 -22.11
CA ASP A 345 1.57 -8.50 -21.31
C ASP A 345 0.65 -7.50 -20.59
N ARG A 346 0.76 -7.48 -19.26
CA ARG A 346 0.04 -6.55 -18.37
C ARG A 346 0.98 -5.57 -17.68
N PHE A 347 2.24 -5.57 -18.07
CA PHE A 347 3.24 -4.60 -17.65
C PHE A 347 3.37 -3.52 -18.73
N ALA A 348 3.38 -2.26 -18.32
CA ALA A 348 3.76 -1.19 -19.24
C ALA A 348 4.53 -0.09 -18.52
N TYR A 349 5.61 0.35 -19.15
CA TYR A 349 6.31 1.56 -18.76
C TYR A 349 5.47 2.79 -19.13
N VAL A 350 5.40 3.75 -18.22
CA VAL A 350 4.77 5.04 -18.45
C VAL A 350 5.87 6.09 -18.53
N PRO A 351 6.19 6.63 -19.72
CA PRO A 351 7.31 7.56 -19.92
C PRO A 351 6.96 8.96 -19.42
N ILE A 352 6.81 9.10 -18.10
CA ILE A 352 6.32 10.31 -17.46
C ILE A 352 7.23 11.53 -17.69
N GLU A 353 8.50 11.28 -17.95
CA GLU A 353 9.52 12.27 -18.34
C GLU A 353 9.24 12.92 -19.70
N LEU A 354 8.52 12.23 -20.59
CA LEU A 354 8.07 12.80 -21.88
C LEU A 354 6.75 13.55 -21.74
N LEU A 355 6.01 13.32 -20.66
CA LEU A 355 4.65 13.80 -20.45
C LEU A 355 4.55 14.92 -19.41
N SER A 356 5.62 15.18 -18.67
CA SER A 356 5.62 16.13 -17.58
C SER A 356 7.01 16.69 -17.30
N ARG A 357 7.05 17.80 -16.55
CA ARG A 357 8.29 18.43 -16.13
C ARG A 357 8.76 17.84 -14.80
N TYR A 358 10.05 17.49 -14.72
CA TYR A 358 10.69 17.21 -13.45
C TYR A 358 10.85 18.49 -12.63
N VAL A 359 10.41 18.46 -11.37
CA VAL A 359 10.50 19.59 -10.44
C VAL A 359 11.21 19.18 -9.15
N LYS A 360 11.98 20.11 -8.59
CA LYS A 360 12.61 19.99 -7.29
C LYS A 360 12.33 21.26 -6.49
N VAL A 361 11.76 21.10 -5.30
CA VAL A 361 11.52 22.22 -4.38
C VAL A 361 12.85 22.63 -3.75
N THR A 362 13.33 23.84 -4.08
CA THR A 362 14.60 24.38 -3.56
C THR A 362 14.43 25.05 -2.20
N ARG A 363 15.55 25.27 -1.50
CA ARG A 363 15.55 26.04 -0.24
C ARG A 363 15.10 27.49 -0.44
N GLU A 364 15.38 28.14 -1.58
CA GLU A 364 14.87 29.50 -1.81
C GLU A 364 13.35 29.49 -1.98
N GLN A 365 12.81 28.54 -2.75
CA GLN A 365 11.35 28.41 -2.94
C GLN A 365 10.63 28.19 -1.60
N ILE A 366 11.29 27.47 -0.69
CA ILE A 366 10.85 27.25 0.68
C ILE A 366 10.82 28.55 1.49
N GLU A 367 11.88 29.34 1.42
CA GLU A 367 12.01 30.58 2.17
C GLU A 367 11.04 31.65 1.64
N GLU A 368 10.83 31.67 0.33
CA GLU A 368 9.81 32.48 -0.33
C GLU A 368 8.40 32.06 0.09
N LEU A 369 8.13 30.76 0.22
CA LEU A 369 6.86 30.27 0.75
C LEU A 369 6.67 30.69 2.22
N ARG A 370 7.71 30.62 3.04
CA ARG A 370 7.68 31.09 4.44
C ARG A 370 7.34 32.57 4.54
N SER A 371 7.93 33.41 3.68
CA SER A 371 7.65 34.85 3.69
C SER A 371 6.20 35.15 3.27
N LYS A 372 5.70 34.50 2.21
CA LYS A 372 4.31 34.64 1.72
C LYS A 372 3.27 34.19 2.75
N VAL A 373 3.52 33.09 3.46
CA VAL A 373 2.60 32.61 4.52
C VAL A 373 2.62 33.53 5.73
N ARG A 374 3.79 34.02 6.17
CA ARG A 374 3.89 34.98 7.29
C ARG A 374 3.16 36.29 7.03
N VAL A 375 3.27 36.84 5.81
CA VAL A 375 2.55 38.06 5.40
C VAL A 375 1.03 37.84 5.43
N LYS A 376 0.54 36.67 4.99
CA LYS A 376 -0.89 36.35 5.07
C LYS A 376 -1.41 36.24 6.49
N VAL A 377 -0.64 35.63 7.41
CA VAL A 377 -1.04 35.50 8.83
C VAL A 377 -1.09 36.86 9.53
N GLN A 378 -0.17 37.78 9.22
CA GLN A 378 -0.13 39.13 9.77
C GLN A 378 -1.19 40.09 9.17
N GLY A 379 -1.74 39.78 7.99
CA GLY A 379 -2.78 40.57 7.33
C GLY A 379 -4.22 40.12 7.61
N SER A 380 -4.41 39.04 8.37
CA SER A 380 -5.71 38.47 8.74
C SER A 380 -6.03 38.57 10.24
N SER A 381 -5.27 39.41 10.96
CA SER A 381 -5.43 39.69 12.40
C SER A 381 -6.15 41.00 12.65
#